data_AF-A0AAU9S5D3-F1
#
_entry.id   AF-A0AAU9S5D3-F1
#
_cell.length_a   1.000
_cell.length_b   1.000
_cell.length_c   1.000
_cell.angle_alpha   90.00
_cell.angle_beta   90.00
_cell.angle_gamma   90.00
#
_symmetry.space_group_name_H-M   'P 1'
#
loop_
_entity.id
_entity.type
_entity.pdbx_description
1 polymer ?
#
loop_
_entity_poly.entity_id
_entity_poly.type
_entity_poly.pdbx_seq_one_letter_code
_entity_poly.pdbx_strand_id
1 'polypeptide(L)'
;MAISVQHVVVLLLSSLLVAITIFLFTSDNARFPFPSLTADYTPNPKSQIPQNVDVSSDQTPQKMKLNASDEDEELKWDLCKGAESVDYIPCLDNYQAIKQLKSRRHMEHRERHCPEPSPKCLVPLPDNYKQPVPWPKSRDMIWYDNVPHPKLVEYKKEQNWVQKTGEFLVFPGGGTQFKFGVTRYVEFIEKALPIIKWGKNIRVVLDVGCGVASFGGFLLDKDVITMSFAPKDEHEAQIQFALERGIPATLSVIGTQQLTFPSNAFDLIHCARCRVHWDADGGKPLLELNRVLRPGGFFIWSATPVYRDNDRDSKIWNAMVSLTKSICWKVVAKTVDSSGIGLVIYQKPTSESCYSKRSTQDPPLCVKEEANASWYAPLRQCISKIPSGNVQSWPELWPKRLVSVKPQSISVETFKKDTEKWSAIVSDVYLERLAVNWSSVRNVMDMNAGFGGFAAALINRPLWVMNVIPVDKPDTLSVVFDRGLIGVYHDWCESLNTYPRTYDLLHSSFFLGDLTQRCDIVQVAAEIDRIVRPNGYLVVQDNMETIKKLEHILGSLHWSTKIYQDRFLVGRKGLWRPAKPEL
;
A
#
# COMPACT_ATOMS: atom_id res chain seq x y z
N MET A 1 62.07 -21.47 15.41
CA MET A 1 61.76 -20.10 14.96
C MET A 1 60.57 -19.59 15.74
N ALA A 2 60.80 -18.75 16.75
CA ALA A 2 59.73 -18.13 17.53
C ALA A 2 59.21 -16.93 16.73
N ILE A 3 57.98 -17.03 16.21
CA ILE A 3 57.33 -15.89 15.57
C ILE A 3 57.00 -14.90 16.68
N SER A 4 57.66 -13.74 16.64
CA SER A 4 57.42 -12.65 17.60
C SER A 4 55.93 -12.28 17.61
N VAL A 5 55.37 -12.14 18.81
CA VAL A 5 53.97 -11.70 19.04
C VAL A 5 53.65 -10.42 18.25
N GLN A 6 54.67 -9.59 18.03
CA GLN A 6 54.58 -8.37 17.23
C GLN A 6 54.21 -8.63 15.77
N HIS A 7 54.67 -9.72 15.16
CA HIS A 7 54.32 -10.09 13.78
C HIS A 7 52.88 -10.60 13.67
N VAL A 8 52.39 -11.31 14.69
CA VAL A 8 50.99 -11.78 14.72
C VAL A 8 50.02 -10.61 14.84
N VAL A 9 50.34 -9.62 15.68
CA VAL A 9 49.52 -8.41 15.85
C VAL A 9 49.48 -7.57 14.57
N VAL A 10 50.62 -7.42 13.89
CA VAL A 10 50.67 -6.68 12.62
C VAL A 10 49.86 -7.39 11.53
N LEU A 11 49.91 -8.72 11.45
CA LEU A 11 49.12 -9.54 10.52
C LEU A 11 47.60 -9.43 10.80
N LEU A 12 47.20 -9.41 12.07
CA LEU A 12 45.78 -9.25 12.45
C LEU A 12 45.27 -7.84 12.15
N LEU A 13 46.06 -6.81 12.42
CA LEU A 13 45.67 -5.43 12.12
C LEU A 13 45.59 -5.16 10.62
N SER A 14 46.52 -5.71 9.82
CA SER A 14 46.51 -5.59 8.37
C SER A 14 45.34 -6.33 7.72
N SER A 15 45.00 -7.53 8.20
CA SER A 15 43.81 -8.25 7.73
C SER A 15 42.50 -7.56 8.12
N LEU A 16 42.42 -6.95 9.32
CA LEU A 16 41.28 -6.13 9.73
C LEU A 16 41.14 -4.87 8.86
N LEU A 17 42.25 -4.21 8.53
CA LEU A 17 42.24 -3.01 7.68
C LEU A 17 41.74 -3.34 6.26
N VAL A 18 42.18 -4.48 5.70
CA VAL A 18 41.73 -4.99 4.40
C VAL A 18 40.24 -5.34 4.42
N ALA A 19 39.76 -5.97 5.49
CA ALA A 19 38.34 -6.28 5.65
C ALA A 19 37.47 -5.00 5.74
N ILE A 20 37.93 -3.98 6.46
CA ILE A 20 37.24 -2.68 6.56
C ILE A 20 37.25 -1.94 5.21
N THR A 21 38.37 -1.98 4.46
CA THR A 21 38.40 -1.38 3.12
C THR A 21 37.48 -2.10 2.15
N ILE A 22 37.46 -3.45 2.14
CA ILE A 22 36.51 -4.21 1.31
C ILE A 22 35.07 -3.89 1.71
N PHE A 23 34.78 -3.77 3.01
CA PHE A 23 33.44 -3.42 3.48
C PHE A 23 33.03 -2.00 3.06
N LEU A 24 33.94 -1.02 3.15
CA LEU A 24 33.69 0.35 2.70
C LEU A 24 33.49 0.43 1.19
N PHE A 25 34.33 -0.26 0.39
CA PHE A 25 34.21 -0.29 -1.08
C PHE A 25 33.05 -1.15 -1.60
N THR A 26 32.47 -2.04 -0.78
CA THR A 26 31.25 -2.80 -1.13
C THR A 26 29.98 -2.17 -0.58
N SER A 27 30.08 -1.22 0.35
CA SER A 27 28.95 -0.49 0.94
C SER A 27 28.46 0.72 0.12
N ASP A 28 29.23 1.15 -0.89
CA ASP A 28 28.78 2.15 -1.85
C ASP A 28 27.95 1.50 -2.96
N ASN A 29 26.64 1.63 -2.83
CA ASN A 29 25.65 1.65 -3.90
C ASN A 29 25.91 0.69 -5.07
N ALA A 30 25.40 -0.55 -4.94
CA ALA A 30 24.95 -1.30 -6.10
C ALA A 30 23.80 -0.53 -6.77
N ARG A 31 24.13 0.51 -7.55
CA ARG A 31 23.24 1.08 -8.55
C ARG A 31 22.91 -0.06 -9.49
N PHE A 32 21.66 -0.51 -9.48
CA PHE A 32 21.13 -1.33 -10.55
C PHE A 32 21.35 -0.55 -11.86
N PRO A 33 22.16 -1.07 -12.80
CA PRO A 33 22.15 -0.51 -14.13
C PRO A 33 20.80 -0.89 -14.73
N PHE A 34 19.92 0.09 -14.90
CA PHE A 34 19.02 0.01 -16.05
C PHE A 34 19.91 -0.27 -17.27
N PRO A 35 19.63 -1.27 -18.11
CA PRO A 35 20.39 -1.47 -19.32
C PRO A 35 20.36 -0.16 -20.10
N SER A 36 21.53 0.45 -20.30
CA SER A 36 21.65 1.62 -21.16
C SER A 36 21.32 1.14 -22.57
N LEU A 37 20.12 1.48 -23.05
CA LEU A 37 19.77 1.38 -24.45
C LEU A 37 20.25 2.68 -25.11
N THR A 38 21.56 2.78 -25.30
CA THR A 38 22.17 3.79 -26.16
C THR A 38 22.67 3.09 -27.40
N ALA A 39 21.90 3.17 -28.48
CA ALA A 39 22.40 3.05 -29.84
C ALA A 39 21.70 4.12 -30.69
N ASP A 40 22.54 5.05 -31.16
CA ASP A 40 22.37 6.01 -32.25
C ASP A 40 21.30 7.11 -32.15
N TYR A 41 21.67 8.18 -31.46
CA TYR A 41 21.27 9.53 -31.87
C TYR A 41 22.42 10.51 -31.62
N THR A 42 23.05 11.00 -32.70
CA THR A 42 24.04 12.08 -32.67
C THR A 42 23.34 13.43 -32.88
N PRO A 43 23.30 14.35 -31.90
CA PRO A 43 22.84 15.70 -32.15
C PRO A 43 24.00 16.56 -32.66
N ASN A 44 23.80 17.17 -33.82
CA ASN A 44 24.68 18.14 -34.44
C ASN A 44 24.66 19.46 -33.61
N PRO A 45 25.81 20.04 -33.19
CA PRO A 45 25.81 21.24 -32.37
C PRO A 45 25.85 22.49 -33.26
N LYS A 46 24.79 23.31 -33.24
CA LYS A 46 24.82 24.73 -33.62
C LYS A 46 23.56 25.43 -33.15
N SER A 47 23.68 26.19 -32.07
CA SER A 47 22.96 27.46 -31.89
C SER A 47 23.57 28.22 -30.71
N GLN A 48 23.88 29.47 -30.97
CA GLN A 48 24.70 30.36 -30.16
C GLN A 48 23.96 30.88 -28.93
N ILE A 49 24.72 31.04 -27.85
CA ILE A 49 24.37 31.83 -26.66
C ILE A 49 24.41 33.32 -27.05
N PRO A 50 23.38 34.13 -26.68
CA PRO A 50 23.61 35.54 -26.43
C PRO A 50 23.62 35.80 -24.92
N GLN A 51 24.63 36.59 -24.53
CA GLN A 51 24.94 37.04 -23.19
C GLN A 51 23.91 38.02 -22.63
N ASN A 52 23.90 38.07 -21.29
CA ASN A 52 23.47 39.15 -20.40
C ASN A 52 23.10 40.48 -21.06
N VAL A 53 21.88 40.94 -20.78
CA VAL A 53 21.57 42.36 -20.64
C VAL A 53 20.80 42.54 -19.35
N ASP A 54 21.39 43.34 -18.46
CA ASP A 54 20.82 43.85 -17.22
C ASP A 54 19.89 45.01 -17.55
N VAL A 55 18.62 44.96 -17.13
CA VAL A 55 17.72 46.13 -17.14
C VAL A 55 16.81 46.08 -15.91
N SER A 56 17.16 46.89 -14.93
CA SER A 56 16.26 47.46 -13.92
C SER A 56 15.21 48.36 -14.59
N SER A 57 13.92 48.07 -14.41
CA SER A 57 12.88 49.11 -14.31
C SER A 57 11.60 48.60 -13.66
N ASP A 58 11.16 49.36 -12.66
CA ASP A 58 9.82 49.37 -12.06
C ASP A 58 8.73 49.44 -13.13
N GLN A 59 7.85 48.43 -13.19
CA GLN A 59 6.47 48.60 -13.66
C GLN A 59 5.50 47.66 -12.91
N THR A 60 4.65 48.27 -12.10
CA THR A 60 3.42 47.72 -11.50
C THR A 60 2.57 46.93 -12.51
N PRO A 61 2.05 45.73 -12.18
CA PRO A 61 1.16 45.01 -13.08
C PRO A 61 -0.23 45.66 -13.11
N GLN A 62 -0.65 46.14 -14.28
CA GLN A 62 -2.04 46.50 -14.56
C GLN A 62 -2.93 45.26 -14.44
N LYS A 63 -3.91 45.32 -13.53
CA LYS A 63 -5.02 44.37 -13.43
C LYS A 63 -5.80 44.36 -14.75
N MET A 64 -5.63 43.31 -15.53
CA MET A 64 -6.53 42.98 -16.63
C MET A 64 -7.82 42.41 -16.01
N LYS A 65 -8.88 43.23 -15.97
CA LYS A 65 -10.23 42.81 -15.55
C LYS A 65 -10.74 41.74 -16.52
N LEU A 66 -10.72 40.47 -16.10
CA LEU A 66 -11.66 39.50 -16.63
C LEU A 66 -13.05 39.83 -16.05
N ASN A 67 -14.05 39.81 -16.92
CA ASN A 67 -15.45 39.95 -16.54
C ASN A 67 -15.83 38.82 -15.58
N ALA A 68 -16.08 39.20 -14.33
CA ALA A 68 -16.68 38.35 -13.32
C ALA A 68 -18.17 38.16 -13.68
N SER A 69 -18.52 36.94 -14.06
CA SER A 69 -19.90 36.47 -14.07
C SER A 69 -19.94 35.16 -13.30
N ASP A 70 -20.56 35.24 -12.12
CA ASP A 70 -21.12 34.16 -11.30
C ASP A 70 -20.21 32.96 -10.98
N GLU A 71 -19.32 33.07 -9.97
CA GLU A 71 -18.89 31.97 -9.07
C GLU A 71 -17.85 32.39 -7.99
N ASP A 72 -17.80 33.65 -7.54
CA ASP A 72 -16.95 34.09 -6.41
C ASP A 72 -17.65 33.88 -5.04
N GLU A 73 -18.24 32.70 -4.81
CA GLU A 73 -18.51 32.27 -3.44
C GLU A 73 -17.19 31.79 -2.83
N GLU A 74 -16.67 32.56 -1.88
CA GLU A 74 -15.48 32.22 -1.11
C GLU A 74 -15.66 30.81 -0.49
N LEU A 75 -14.88 29.84 -0.97
CA LEU A 75 -14.96 28.44 -0.53
C LEU A 75 -14.74 28.35 0.98
N LYS A 76 -15.82 28.14 1.72
CA LYS A 76 -15.79 28.03 3.18
C LYS A 76 -15.63 26.58 3.63
N TRP A 77 -14.64 26.35 4.50
CA TRP A 77 -14.34 25.04 5.07
C TRP A 77 -14.75 24.96 6.53
N ASP A 78 -15.48 23.91 6.89
CA ASP A 78 -15.83 23.58 8.27
C ASP A 78 -15.10 22.32 8.75
N LEU A 79 -14.91 22.19 10.06
CA LEU A 79 -14.40 20.95 10.65
C LEU A 79 -15.46 19.84 10.63
N CYS A 80 -15.01 18.60 10.38
CA CYS A 80 -15.85 17.43 10.57
C CYS A 80 -16.26 17.31 12.04
N LYS A 81 -17.57 17.14 12.29
CA LYS A 81 -18.14 17.07 13.65
C LYS A 81 -18.00 15.66 14.24
N GLY A 82 -17.82 15.55 15.56
CA GLY A 82 -17.86 14.28 16.30
C GLY A 82 -16.64 14.02 17.20
N ALA A 83 -16.81 13.15 18.21
CA ALA A 83 -15.80 12.83 19.21
C ALA A 83 -14.54 12.14 18.65
N GLU A 84 -14.64 11.49 17.49
CA GLU A 84 -13.53 10.82 16.79
C GLU A 84 -13.10 11.58 15.52
N SER A 85 -13.41 12.87 15.43
CA SER A 85 -13.22 13.66 14.21
C SER A 85 -11.79 13.65 13.68
N VAL A 86 -10.76 13.53 14.54
CA VAL A 86 -9.34 13.44 14.15
C VAL A 86 -9.01 12.22 13.30
N ASP A 87 -9.76 11.12 13.46
CA ASP A 87 -9.59 9.85 12.74
C ASP A 87 -10.84 9.48 11.94
N TYR A 88 -11.62 10.49 11.57
CA TYR A 88 -12.83 10.33 10.77
C TYR A 88 -12.51 9.83 9.35
N ILE A 89 -13.13 8.73 8.98
CA ILE A 89 -13.07 8.08 7.68
C ILE A 89 -14.50 7.96 7.18
N PRO A 90 -14.95 8.83 6.24
CA PRO A 90 -16.36 8.97 5.90
C PRO A 90 -17.08 7.64 5.59
N CYS A 91 -16.45 6.77 4.80
CA CYS A 91 -17.04 5.49 4.43
C CYS A 91 -17.02 4.42 5.52
N LEU A 92 -16.26 4.58 6.60
CA LEU A 92 -16.23 3.61 7.71
C LEU A 92 -16.93 4.13 8.97
N ASP A 93 -17.22 5.43 9.01
CA ASP A 93 -17.81 6.13 10.15
C ASP A 93 -19.21 6.69 9.85
N ASN A 94 -19.86 6.20 8.77
CA ASN A 94 -21.25 6.53 8.48
C ASN A 94 -22.19 5.79 9.45
N TYR A 95 -22.23 6.27 10.70
CA TYR A 95 -23.02 5.70 11.77
C TYR A 95 -24.52 5.60 11.44
N GLN A 96 -25.04 6.48 10.59
CA GLN A 96 -26.43 6.44 10.15
C GLN A 96 -26.68 5.19 9.29
N ALA A 97 -25.87 4.96 8.26
CA ALA A 97 -25.97 3.76 7.43
C ALA A 97 -25.70 2.47 8.23
N ILE A 98 -24.68 2.47 9.09
CA ILE A 98 -24.31 1.31 9.92
C ILE A 98 -25.42 0.94 10.93
N LYS A 99 -26.18 1.92 11.45
CA LYS A 99 -27.33 1.69 12.33
C LYS A 99 -28.53 1.07 11.60
N GLN A 100 -28.66 1.32 10.30
CA GLN A 100 -29.74 0.78 9.47
C GLN A 100 -29.50 -0.65 8.98
N LEU A 101 -28.28 -1.19 9.18
CA LEU A 101 -27.96 -2.57 8.82
C LEU A 101 -28.85 -3.56 9.57
N LYS A 102 -29.43 -4.50 8.81
CA LYS A 102 -30.30 -5.56 9.35
C LYS A 102 -29.54 -6.57 10.22
N SER A 103 -28.23 -6.68 10.03
CA SER A 103 -27.35 -7.64 10.70
C SER A 103 -25.94 -7.06 10.82
N ARG A 104 -25.16 -7.64 11.73
CA ARG A 104 -23.72 -7.39 11.90
C ARG A 104 -22.90 -8.70 11.96
N ARG A 105 -23.53 -9.84 11.66
CA ARG A 105 -22.99 -11.18 11.88
C ARG A 105 -21.82 -11.52 10.95
N HIS A 106 -21.77 -10.92 9.78
CA HIS A 106 -20.78 -11.16 8.73
C HIS A 106 -19.85 -9.96 8.57
N MET A 107 -19.63 -9.19 9.64
CA MET A 107 -18.76 -8.01 9.64
C MET A 107 -19.18 -6.91 8.65
N GLU A 108 -20.42 -6.92 8.14
CA GLU A 108 -20.94 -5.94 7.18
C GLU A 108 -20.86 -4.51 7.72
N HIS A 109 -20.94 -4.33 9.05
CA HIS A 109 -20.78 -3.04 9.73
C HIS A 109 -19.34 -2.48 9.72
N ARG A 110 -18.34 -3.26 9.32
CA ARG A 110 -16.94 -2.81 9.15
C ARG A 110 -16.57 -2.61 7.68
N GLU A 111 -17.51 -2.84 6.76
CA GLU A 111 -17.36 -2.55 5.34
C GLU A 111 -17.59 -1.07 5.03
N ARG A 112 -17.42 -0.71 3.77
CA ARG A 112 -17.66 0.65 3.29
C ARG A 112 -19.17 0.94 3.25
N HIS A 113 -19.55 2.04 3.88
CA HIS A 113 -20.88 2.66 3.88
C HIS A 113 -20.70 4.16 3.61
N CYS A 114 -20.43 4.55 2.37
CA CYS A 114 -20.10 5.94 2.07
C CYS A 114 -21.33 6.87 2.21
N PRO A 115 -21.16 8.09 2.76
CA PRO A 115 -22.21 9.10 2.74
C PRO A 115 -22.40 9.66 1.32
N GLU A 116 -23.65 9.98 0.98
CA GLU A 116 -24.00 10.65 -0.27
C GLU A 116 -24.75 11.97 0.05
N PRO A 117 -24.24 13.14 -0.37
CA PRO A 117 -22.97 13.34 -1.07
C PRO A 117 -21.73 13.13 -0.17
N SER A 118 -20.56 12.96 -0.80
CA SER A 118 -19.27 12.89 -0.10
C SER A 118 -19.02 14.17 0.73
N PRO A 119 -18.42 14.08 1.93
CA PRO A 119 -18.31 15.22 2.82
C PRO A 119 -17.30 16.25 2.31
N LYS A 120 -17.60 17.54 2.53
CA LYS A 120 -16.70 18.67 2.24
C LYS A 120 -16.02 19.23 3.50
N CYS A 121 -16.06 18.50 4.62
CA CYS A 121 -15.49 18.96 5.88
C CYS A 121 -14.01 18.58 6.02
N LEU A 122 -13.26 19.35 6.81
CA LEU A 122 -11.85 19.08 7.10
C LEU A 122 -11.70 18.33 8.42
N VAL A 123 -10.88 17.28 8.38
CA VAL A 123 -10.52 16.54 9.59
C VAL A 123 -9.53 17.38 10.45
N PRO A 124 -9.81 17.60 11.74
CA PRO A 124 -8.89 18.31 12.64
C PRO A 124 -7.56 17.57 12.79
N LEU A 125 -6.53 18.32 13.20
CA LEU A 125 -5.25 17.74 13.60
C LEU A 125 -5.35 17.21 15.04
N PRO A 126 -4.64 16.12 15.38
CA PRO A 126 -4.43 15.73 16.76
C PRO A 126 -3.79 16.86 17.57
N ASP A 127 -4.12 16.94 18.85
CA ASP A 127 -3.47 17.89 19.74
C ASP A 127 -1.96 17.59 19.81
N ASN A 128 -1.13 18.62 19.74
CA ASN A 128 0.34 18.50 19.70
C ASN A 128 0.88 17.68 18.52
N TYR A 129 0.17 17.61 17.39
CA TYR A 129 0.64 16.94 16.18
C TYR A 129 2.08 17.33 15.82
N LYS A 130 2.93 16.33 15.56
CA LYS A 130 4.33 16.48 15.17
C LYS A 130 4.54 15.97 13.74
N GLN A 131 5.55 16.51 13.07
CA GLN A 131 6.02 15.92 11.82
C GLN A 131 6.43 14.44 12.06
N PRO A 132 6.04 13.49 11.19
CA PRO A 132 6.33 12.07 11.40
C PRO A 132 7.83 11.80 11.57
N VAL A 133 8.15 10.77 12.35
CA VAL A 133 9.53 10.31 12.52
C VAL A 133 10.08 9.92 11.13
N PRO A 134 11.28 10.38 10.72
CA PRO A 134 11.83 10.02 9.42
C PRO A 134 12.12 8.51 9.29
N TRP A 135 11.90 7.97 8.10
CA TRP A 135 12.34 6.61 7.75
C TRP A 135 13.87 6.51 7.80
N PRO A 136 14.47 5.40 8.27
CA PRO A 136 13.86 4.15 8.71
C PRO A 136 13.44 4.10 10.18
N LYS A 137 13.72 5.14 10.98
CA LYS A 137 13.41 5.14 12.42
C LYS A 137 11.91 4.99 12.70
N SER A 138 11.06 5.52 11.82
CA SER A 138 9.60 5.36 11.91
C SER A 138 9.14 3.90 11.96
N ARG A 139 9.90 2.97 11.37
CA ARG A 139 9.57 1.54 11.42
C ARG A 139 9.47 1.04 12.85
N ASP A 140 10.32 1.54 13.75
CA ASP A 140 10.49 1.02 15.10
C ASP A 140 9.90 1.96 16.17
N MET A 141 9.66 3.23 15.85
CA MET A 141 9.04 4.18 16.77
C MET A 141 8.28 5.31 16.06
N ILE A 142 7.19 5.78 16.65
CA ILE A 142 6.39 6.92 16.17
C ILE A 142 6.03 7.85 17.34
N TRP A 143 5.58 9.07 17.05
CA TRP A 143 5.07 9.98 18.07
C TRP A 143 3.75 9.48 18.66
N TYR A 144 3.64 9.50 19.99
CA TYR A 144 2.39 9.16 20.70
C TYR A 144 1.24 10.11 20.30
N ASP A 145 1.52 11.41 20.23
CA ASP A 145 0.50 12.44 19.97
C ASP A 145 -0.07 12.41 18.54
N ASN A 146 0.66 11.80 17.59
CA ASN A 146 0.16 11.64 16.21
C ASN A 146 -0.92 10.56 16.11
N VAL A 147 -0.93 9.60 17.05
CA VAL A 147 -1.87 8.47 17.10
C VAL A 147 -2.30 8.26 18.56
N PRO A 148 -3.04 9.22 19.16
CA PRO A 148 -3.28 9.27 20.61
C PRO A 148 -4.38 8.28 21.03
N HIS A 149 -4.17 6.98 20.80
CA HIS A 149 -5.05 5.91 21.26
C HIS A 149 -4.52 5.29 22.56
N PRO A 150 -4.89 5.83 23.75
CA PRO A 150 -4.34 5.39 25.03
C PRO A 150 -4.63 3.92 25.35
N LYS A 151 -5.77 3.39 24.85
CA LYS A 151 -6.27 2.07 25.20
C LYS A 151 -5.45 0.91 24.61
N LEU A 152 -4.83 1.06 23.43
CA LEU A 152 -4.05 -0.04 22.85
C LEU A 152 -2.77 -0.31 23.65
N VAL A 153 -2.08 0.75 24.06
CA VAL A 153 -0.83 0.64 24.84
C VAL A 153 -1.08 -0.10 26.13
N GLU A 154 -2.20 0.17 26.79
CA GLU A 154 -2.59 -0.46 28.05
C GLU A 154 -3.06 -1.91 27.84
N TYR A 155 -3.91 -2.17 26.84
CA TYR A 155 -4.47 -3.50 26.56
C TYR A 155 -3.45 -4.51 25.99
N LYS A 156 -2.39 -4.04 25.32
CA LYS A 156 -1.41 -4.89 24.60
C LYS A 156 -0.01 -4.90 25.18
N LYS A 157 0.20 -4.30 26.36
CA LYS A 157 1.51 -4.21 27.02
C LYS A 157 2.22 -5.55 27.14
N GLU A 158 1.49 -6.62 27.47
CA GLU A 158 2.05 -7.98 27.67
C GLU A 158 2.41 -8.71 26.37
N GLN A 159 1.95 -8.22 25.21
CA GLN A 159 2.16 -8.88 23.91
C GLN A 159 3.38 -8.35 23.15
N ASN A 160 4.12 -7.39 23.71
CA ASN A 160 5.25 -6.69 23.06
C ASN A 160 4.89 -6.20 21.65
N TRP A 161 3.65 -5.72 21.46
CA TRP A 161 3.19 -5.14 20.20
C TRP A 161 3.59 -3.68 20.07
N VAL A 162 3.36 -2.92 21.14
CA VAL A 162 3.66 -1.50 21.25
C VAL A 162 3.96 -1.17 22.70
N GLN A 163 4.92 -0.30 22.94
CA GLN A 163 5.28 0.19 24.27
C GLN A 163 5.41 1.71 24.23
N LYS A 164 4.81 2.42 25.19
CA LYS A 164 5.05 3.86 25.32
C LYS A 164 6.36 4.10 26.06
N THR A 165 7.27 4.83 25.42
CA THR A 165 8.57 5.24 25.97
C THR A 165 8.73 6.76 25.78
N GLY A 166 8.56 7.53 26.86
CA GLY A 166 8.53 8.99 26.78
C GLY A 166 7.41 9.48 25.86
N GLU A 167 7.77 10.26 24.85
CA GLU A 167 6.87 10.80 23.82
C GLU A 167 6.62 9.83 22.65
N PHE A 168 7.24 8.64 22.66
CA PHE A 168 7.18 7.69 21.56
C PHE A 168 6.34 6.46 21.89
N LEU A 169 5.73 5.92 20.85
CA LEU A 169 5.29 4.53 20.79
C LEU A 169 6.38 3.73 20.07
N VAL A 170 6.88 2.68 20.73
CA VAL A 170 7.98 1.82 20.27
C VAL A 170 7.43 0.44 19.91
N PHE A 171 7.87 -0.12 18.79
CA PHE A 171 7.40 -1.39 18.22
C PHE A 171 8.53 -2.43 18.24
N PRO A 172 8.66 -3.24 19.30
CA PRO A 172 9.77 -4.18 19.44
C PRO A 172 9.68 -5.40 18.50
N GLY A 173 8.73 -5.43 17.56
CA GLY A 173 8.59 -6.49 16.55
C GLY A 173 8.03 -7.83 17.07
N GLY A 174 7.54 -7.86 18.31
CA GLY A 174 6.93 -9.03 18.93
C GLY A 174 5.47 -9.24 18.51
N GLY A 175 4.94 -10.41 18.83
CA GLY A 175 3.50 -10.63 18.77
C GLY A 175 3.00 -11.97 19.25
N THR A 176 1.68 -12.12 19.28
CA THR A 176 1.04 -13.31 19.87
C THR A 176 1.46 -14.61 19.17
N GLN A 177 1.73 -14.60 17.86
CA GLN A 177 2.26 -15.76 17.11
C GLN A 177 3.77 -15.74 16.91
N PHE A 178 4.46 -14.66 17.26
CA PHE A 178 5.91 -14.54 17.15
C PHE A 178 6.47 -13.91 18.42
N LYS A 179 6.35 -14.67 19.53
CA LYS A 179 6.74 -14.26 20.90
C LYS A 179 8.22 -13.87 21.01
N PHE A 180 9.05 -14.48 20.18
CA PHE A 180 10.50 -14.26 20.11
C PHE A 180 10.90 -13.31 18.98
N GLY A 181 9.94 -12.52 18.46
CA GLY A 181 10.15 -11.54 17.41
C GLY A 181 9.88 -12.07 16.00
N VAL A 182 9.55 -11.14 15.10
CA VAL A 182 9.21 -11.40 13.69
C VAL A 182 10.35 -12.09 12.93
N THR A 183 11.61 -11.76 13.21
CA THR A 183 12.79 -12.35 12.54
C THR A 183 12.80 -13.87 12.64
N ARG A 184 12.71 -14.40 13.87
CA ARG A 184 12.70 -15.84 14.12
C ARG A 184 11.49 -16.53 13.49
N TYR A 185 10.36 -15.83 13.40
CA TYR A 185 9.16 -16.36 12.76
C TYR A 185 9.30 -16.46 11.24
N VAL A 186 9.94 -15.49 10.59
CA VAL A 186 10.25 -15.57 9.16
C VAL A 186 11.24 -16.70 8.87
N GLU A 187 12.29 -16.84 9.68
CA GLU A 187 13.24 -17.97 9.59
C GLU A 187 12.56 -19.33 9.81
N PHE A 188 11.60 -19.38 10.73
CA PHE A 188 10.79 -20.58 10.95
C PHE A 188 9.97 -20.96 9.71
N ILE A 189 9.35 -19.98 9.03
CA ILE A 189 8.64 -20.21 7.76
C ILE A 189 9.60 -20.71 6.68
N GLU A 190 10.77 -20.07 6.51
CA GLU A 190 11.79 -20.47 5.54
C GLU A 190 12.26 -21.91 5.77
N LYS A 191 12.47 -22.29 7.04
CA LYS A 191 12.83 -23.66 7.41
C LYS A 191 11.70 -24.66 7.17
N ALA A 192 10.45 -24.26 7.43
CA ALA A 192 9.28 -25.12 7.24
C ALA A 192 9.05 -25.45 5.75
N LEU A 193 9.35 -24.52 4.85
CA LEU A 193 9.19 -24.73 3.41
C LEU A 193 10.27 -23.97 2.60
N PRO A 194 11.45 -24.57 2.37
CA PRO A 194 12.60 -23.90 1.73
C PRO A 194 12.40 -23.42 0.28
N ILE A 195 11.29 -23.79 -0.38
CA ILE A 195 10.93 -23.25 -1.69
C ILE A 195 10.47 -21.79 -1.60
N ILE A 196 10.06 -21.31 -0.42
CA ILE A 196 9.78 -19.90 -0.17
C ILE A 196 11.12 -19.15 -0.12
N LYS A 197 11.41 -18.36 -1.16
CA LYS A 197 12.57 -17.46 -1.22
C LYS A 197 12.06 -16.01 -1.33
N TRP A 198 12.03 -15.32 -0.19
CA TRP A 198 11.67 -13.91 -0.10
C TRP A 198 12.55 -13.05 -1.01
N GLY A 199 11.94 -12.08 -1.70
CA GLY A 199 12.63 -11.19 -2.64
C GLY A 199 13.08 -11.87 -3.92
N LYS A 200 12.66 -13.11 -4.17
CA LYS A 200 12.94 -13.85 -5.40
C LYS A 200 11.65 -14.35 -6.04
N ASN A 201 11.16 -15.52 -5.63
CA ASN A 201 9.89 -16.05 -6.11
C ASN A 201 8.70 -15.53 -5.30
N ILE A 202 8.90 -15.15 -4.04
CA ILE A 202 7.88 -14.47 -3.25
C ILE A 202 8.25 -12.99 -3.18
N ARG A 203 7.45 -12.14 -3.82
CA ARG A 203 7.64 -10.68 -3.87
C ARG A 203 6.44 -9.91 -3.35
N VAL A 204 5.21 -10.34 -3.67
CA VAL A 204 3.98 -9.64 -3.26
C VAL A 204 3.17 -10.51 -2.31
N VAL A 205 2.98 -10.00 -1.09
CA VAL A 205 2.34 -10.72 0.02
C VAL A 205 1.08 -10.00 0.49
N LEU A 206 0.05 -10.76 0.84
CA LEU A 206 -1.13 -10.27 1.57
C LEU A 206 -1.02 -10.68 3.04
N ASP A 207 -1.06 -9.74 3.97
CA ASP A 207 -1.07 -10.02 5.41
C ASP A 207 -2.45 -9.70 5.99
N VAL A 208 -3.23 -10.75 6.26
CA VAL A 208 -4.61 -10.65 6.74
C VAL A 208 -4.62 -10.53 8.27
N GLY A 209 -5.34 -9.55 8.81
CA GLY A 209 -5.41 -9.33 10.26
C GLY A 209 -4.03 -9.02 10.84
N CYS A 210 -3.29 -8.15 10.16
CA CYS A 210 -1.85 -7.91 10.29
C CYS A 210 -1.38 -7.30 11.62
N GLY A 211 -2.28 -6.93 12.53
CA GLY A 211 -1.89 -6.18 13.72
C GLY A 211 -1.29 -4.83 13.32
N VAL A 212 -0.15 -4.48 13.92
CA VAL A 212 0.62 -3.27 13.55
C VAL A 212 1.50 -3.47 12.31
N ALA A 213 1.26 -4.52 11.51
CA ALA A 213 1.99 -4.88 10.28
C ALA A 213 3.49 -5.18 10.47
N SER A 214 3.90 -5.70 11.64
CA SER A 214 5.32 -6.04 11.90
C SER A 214 5.89 -7.09 10.95
N PHE A 215 5.06 -8.05 10.51
CA PHE A 215 5.45 -9.05 9.50
C PHE A 215 5.80 -8.37 8.17
N GLY A 216 4.89 -7.56 7.64
CA GLY A 216 5.13 -6.78 6.42
C GLY A 216 6.30 -5.80 6.54
N GLY A 217 6.44 -5.13 7.70
CA GLY A 217 7.53 -4.18 7.96
C GLY A 217 8.92 -4.83 7.96
N PHE A 218 9.04 -6.05 8.50
CA PHE A 218 10.30 -6.82 8.46
C PHE A 218 10.62 -7.33 7.05
N LEU A 219 9.60 -7.73 6.29
CA LEU A 219 9.75 -8.25 4.93
C LEU A 219 10.26 -7.21 3.91
N LEU A 220 10.16 -5.92 4.22
CA LEU A 220 10.77 -4.85 3.41
C LEU A 220 12.28 -5.03 3.25
N ASP A 221 12.99 -5.49 4.30
CA ASP A 221 14.45 -5.75 4.26
C ASP A 221 14.81 -6.98 3.43
N LYS A 222 13.81 -7.78 3.00
CA LYS A 222 13.96 -8.97 2.17
C LYS A 222 13.43 -8.76 0.75
N ASP A 223 13.30 -7.51 0.29
CA ASP A 223 12.73 -7.17 -1.01
C ASP A 223 11.31 -7.76 -1.21
N VAL A 224 10.49 -7.77 -0.16
CA VAL A 224 9.10 -8.21 -0.23
C VAL A 224 8.18 -7.06 0.13
N ILE A 225 7.24 -6.75 -0.77
CA ILE A 225 6.21 -5.76 -0.53
C ILE A 225 4.96 -6.47 -0.02
N THR A 226 4.48 -6.05 1.14
CA THR A 226 3.34 -6.69 1.82
C THR A 226 2.19 -5.70 1.91
N MET A 227 1.05 -6.06 1.31
CA MET A 227 -0.20 -5.36 1.57
C MET A 227 -0.83 -5.92 2.84
N SER A 228 -0.83 -5.11 3.89
CA SER A 228 -1.37 -5.50 5.20
C SER A 228 -2.78 -4.95 5.36
N PHE A 229 -3.75 -5.73 5.86
CA PHE A 229 -5.07 -5.17 6.15
C PHE A 229 -5.71 -5.70 7.42
N ALA A 230 -6.59 -4.87 7.98
CA ALA A 230 -7.46 -5.16 9.11
C ALA A 230 -8.65 -4.19 9.09
N PRO A 231 -9.79 -4.52 9.71
CA PRO A 231 -10.91 -3.59 9.84
C PRO A 231 -10.52 -2.38 10.69
N LYS A 232 -11.27 -1.27 10.54
CA LYS A 232 -11.26 -0.20 11.55
C LYS A 232 -11.95 -0.76 12.79
N ASP A 233 -11.22 -0.98 13.87
CA ASP A 233 -11.76 -1.43 15.16
C ASP A 233 -11.49 -0.38 16.25
N GLU A 234 -12.50 -0.12 17.09
CA GLU A 234 -12.54 0.92 18.13
C GLU A 234 -11.43 0.72 19.19
N HIS A 235 -10.88 -0.49 19.26
CA HIS A 235 -9.84 -0.86 20.22
C HIS A 235 -8.45 -0.94 19.61
N GLU A 236 -8.30 -0.89 18.28
CA GLU A 236 -7.10 -1.47 17.66
C GLU A 236 -6.16 -0.50 16.92
N ALA A 237 -6.60 0.65 16.33
CA ALA A 237 -5.73 1.65 15.64
C ALA A 237 -4.56 1.07 14.79
N GLN A 238 -4.70 -0.19 14.37
CA GLN A 238 -3.59 -1.08 14.01
C GLN A 238 -2.97 -0.66 12.68
N ILE A 239 -3.86 -0.41 11.73
CA ILE A 239 -3.52 0.10 10.41
C ILE A 239 -2.98 1.53 10.50
N GLN A 240 -3.49 2.36 11.42
CA GLN A 240 -2.93 3.71 11.63
C GLN A 240 -1.49 3.64 12.11
N PHE A 241 -1.18 2.75 13.06
CA PHE A 241 0.20 2.50 13.48
C PHE A 241 1.08 2.01 12.34
N ALA A 242 0.62 1.05 11.53
CA ALA A 242 1.38 0.59 10.37
C ALA A 242 1.70 1.73 9.39
N LEU A 243 0.71 2.58 9.09
CA LEU A 243 0.85 3.70 8.17
C LEU A 243 1.74 4.82 8.73
N GLU A 244 1.67 5.13 10.03
CA GLU A 244 2.56 6.08 10.71
C GLU A 244 4.02 5.59 10.76
N ARG A 245 4.21 4.27 10.82
CA ARG A 245 5.53 3.63 10.74
C ARG A 245 6.11 3.58 9.33
N GLY A 246 5.34 3.97 8.31
CA GLY A 246 5.75 3.89 6.91
C GLY A 246 5.67 2.50 6.29
N ILE A 247 4.78 1.63 6.80
CA ILE A 247 4.56 0.26 6.33
C ILE A 247 3.26 0.21 5.49
N PRO A 248 3.25 -0.43 4.32
CA PRO A 248 2.05 -0.50 3.49
C PRO A 248 0.91 -1.24 4.18
N ALA A 249 -0.24 -0.57 4.28
CA ALA A 249 -1.44 -1.12 4.89
C ALA A 249 -2.72 -0.47 4.34
N THR A 250 -3.86 -1.13 4.51
CA THR A 250 -5.19 -0.62 4.13
C THR A 250 -6.28 -1.08 5.09
N LEU A 251 -7.37 -0.33 5.19
CA LEU A 251 -8.54 -0.74 5.96
C LEU A 251 -9.45 -1.62 5.10
N SER A 252 -9.63 -2.87 5.52
CA SER A 252 -10.47 -3.82 4.80
C SER A 252 -10.93 -4.95 5.73
N VAL A 253 -11.99 -5.64 5.32
CA VAL A 253 -12.53 -6.81 6.01
C VAL A 253 -13.06 -7.78 4.97
N ILE A 254 -12.95 -9.08 5.23
CA ILE A 254 -13.64 -10.10 4.45
C ILE A 254 -14.99 -10.31 5.11
N GLY A 255 -15.95 -9.43 4.79
CA GLY A 255 -17.30 -9.45 5.33
C GLY A 255 -18.28 -10.13 4.38
N THR A 256 -19.05 -9.32 3.68
CA THR A 256 -20.00 -9.71 2.63
C THR A 256 -19.52 -9.38 1.22
N GLN A 257 -18.47 -8.55 1.09
CA GLN A 257 -17.90 -8.10 -0.19
C GLN A 257 -16.50 -8.70 -0.45
N GLN A 258 -16.14 -8.78 -1.74
CA GLN A 258 -14.80 -9.14 -2.19
C GLN A 258 -13.78 -8.06 -1.80
N LEU A 259 -12.53 -8.48 -1.63
CA LEU A 259 -11.42 -7.56 -1.48
C LEU A 259 -11.19 -6.79 -2.78
N THR A 260 -10.76 -5.54 -2.67
CA THR A 260 -10.48 -4.62 -3.80
C THR A 260 -9.16 -4.92 -4.51
N PHE A 261 -8.83 -6.21 -4.62
CA PHE A 261 -7.66 -6.76 -5.31
C PHE A 261 -8.09 -7.59 -6.52
N PRO A 262 -7.25 -7.67 -7.57
CA PRO A 262 -7.55 -8.50 -8.72
C PRO A 262 -7.42 -9.98 -8.36
N SER A 263 -7.99 -10.84 -9.19
CA SER A 263 -7.78 -12.28 -9.07
C SER A 263 -6.32 -12.62 -9.34
N ASN A 264 -5.78 -13.64 -8.66
CA ASN A 264 -4.39 -14.10 -8.81
C ASN A 264 -3.35 -12.97 -8.63
N ALA A 265 -3.53 -12.13 -7.62
CA ALA A 265 -2.66 -10.99 -7.32
C ALA A 265 -1.40 -11.38 -6.53
N PHE A 266 -1.55 -12.23 -5.50
CA PHE A 266 -0.53 -12.46 -4.47
C PHE A 266 0.23 -13.75 -4.67
N ASP A 267 1.54 -13.71 -4.41
CA ASP A 267 2.42 -14.89 -4.43
C ASP A 267 2.22 -15.75 -3.16
N LEU A 268 1.95 -15.07 -2.04
CA LEU A 268 1.74 -15.66 -0.72
C LEU A 268 0.72 -14.86 0.09
N ILE A 269 -0.14 -15.55 0.84
CA ILE A 269 -1.05 -14.96 1.83
C ILE A 269 -0.64 -15.44 3.21
N HIS A 270 -0.60 -14.54 4.17
CA HIS A 270 -0.26 -14.80 5.56
C HIS A 270 -1.44 -14.43 6.47
N CYS A 271 -1.73 -15.31 7.45
CA CYS A 271 -2.64 -15.03 8.55
C CYS A 271 -2.05 -15.60 9.84
N ALA A 272 -1.72 -14.71 10.78
CA ALA A 272 -1.29 -15.06 12.13
C ALA A 272 -2.35 -14.61 13.15
N ARG A 273 -3.22 -15.52 13.60
CA ARG A 273 -4.40 -15.22 14.44
C ARG A 273 -5.23 -14.02 13.92
N CYS A 274 -5.47 -13.99 12.62
CA CYS A 274 -6.14 -12.89 11.94
C CYS A 274 -7.64 -12.71 12.26
N ARG A 275 -8.22 -13.55 13.14
CA ARG A 275 -9.63 -13.53 13.55
C ARG A 275 -10.65 -13.67 12.41
N VAL A 276 -10.23 -14.16 11.25
CA VAL A 276 -11.14 -14.54 10.16
C VAL A 276 -11.60 -15.98 10.34
N HIS A 277 -12.92 -16.19 10.30
CA HIS A 277 -13.54 -17.51 10.30
C HIS A 277 -13.57 -18.05 8.86
N TRP A 278 -12.49 -18.72 8.46
CA TRP A 278 -12.28 -19.17 7.08
C TRP A 278 -13.32 -20.18 6.57
N ASP A 279 -13.89 -20.97 7.47
CA ASP A 279 -14.93 -21.97 7.23
C ASP A 279 -16.36 -21.41 7.32
N ALA A 280 -16.53 -20.15 7.72
CA ALA A 280 -17.84 -19.51 7.86
C ALA A 280 -18.53 -19.28 6.50
N ASP A 281 -19.86 -19.11 6.54
CA ASP A 281 -20.70 -18.74 5.40
C ASP A 281 -20.54 -19.64 4.17
N GLY A 282 -20.35 -20.95 4.41
CA GLY A 282 -20.09 -21.92 3.35
C GLY A 282 -18.69 -21.81 2.74
N GLY A 283 -17.72 -21.30 3.52
CA GLY A 283 -16.34 -21.15 3.10
C GLY A 283 -16.05 -19.92 2.24
N LYS A 284 -16.98 -18.97 2.13
CA LYS A 284 -16.84 -17.75 1.32
C LYS A 284 -15.54 -16.97 1.61
N PRO A 285 -15.10 -16.78 2.87
CA PRO A 285 -13.84 -16.09 3.13
C PRO A 285 -12.63 -16.81 2.54
N LEU A 286 -12.57 -18.14 2.63
CA LEU A 286 -11.47 -18.91 2.02
C LEU A 286 -11.55 -18.93 0.49
N LEU A 287 -12.76 -18.91 -0.08
CA LEU A 287 -12.96 -18.80 -1.54
C LEU A 287 -12.46 -17.46 -2.08
N GLU A 288 -12.59 -16.39 -1.32
CA GLU A 288 -12.01 -15.09 -1.64
C GLU A 288 -10.48 -15.12 -1.62
N LEU A 289 -9.88 -15.78 -0.61
CA LEU A 289 -8.43 -16.05 -0.61
C LEU A 289 -8.01 -16.85 -1.84
N ASN A 290 -8.79 -17.86 -2.22
CA ASN A 290 -8.54 -18.62 -3.44
C ASN A 290 -8.63 -17.77 -4.70
N ARG A 291 -9.50 -16.76 -4.75
CA ARG A 291 -9.58 -15.83 -5.88
C ARG A 291 -8.30 -14.98 -5.99
N VAL A 292 -7.84 -14.38 -4.89
CA VAL A 292 -6.71 -13.42 -4.90
C VAL A 292 -5.33 -14.09 -4.86
N LEU A 293 -5.22 -15.33 -4.40
CA LEU A 293 -3.97 -16.10 -4.41
C LEU A 293 -3.65 -16.61 -5.83
N ARG A 294 -2.41 -16.46 -6.29
CA ARG A 294 -1.96 -16.99 -7.58
C ARG A 294 -1.99 -18.53 -7.61
N PRO A 295 -2.23 -19.17 -8.77
CA PRO A 295 -2.10 -20.62 -8.92
C PRO A 295 -0.70 -21.09 -8.50
N GLY A 296 -0.60 -22.12 -7.66
CA GLY A 296 0.66 -22.56 -7.06
C GLY A 296 1.15 -21.74 -5.86
N GLY A 297 0.50 -20.62 -5.54
CA GLY A 297 0.85 -19.74 -4.42
C GLY A 297 0.57 -20.37 -3.07
N PHE A 298 1.09 -19.75 -2.01
CA PHE A 298 1.05 -20.31 -0.66
C PHE A 298 0.11 -19.54 0.27
N PHE A 299 -0.58 -20.26 1.15
CA PHE A 299 -1.28 -19.68 2.29
C PHE A 299 -0.67 -20.20 3.59
N ILE A 300 -0.10 -19.29 4.37
CA ILE A 300 0.45 -19.57 5.70
C ILE A 300 -0.62 -19.23 6.74
N TRP A 301 -1.06 -20.25 7.47
CA TRP A 301 -2.01 -20.08 8.56
C TRP A 301 -1.37 -20.49 9.89
N SER A 302 -1.18 -19.51 10.77
CA SER A 302 -0.72 -19.71 12.15
C SER A 302 -1.83 -19.27 13.11
N ALA A 303 -2.56 -20.24 13.66
CA ALA A 303 -3.69 -19.99 14.57
C ALA A 303 -3.85 -21.16 15.55
N THR A 304 -4.60 -20.95 16.65
CA THR A 304 -4.78 -21.99 17.67
C THR A 304 -5.29 -23.33 17.14
N PRO A 305 -6.19 -23.40 16.15
CA PRO A 305 -6.63 -24.68 15.57
C PRO A 305 -5.51 -25.50 14.94
N VAL A 306 -4.36 -24.89 14.61
CA VAL A 306 -3.25 -25.58 13.95
C VAL A 306 -2.43 -26.42 14.94
N TYR A 307 -2.29 -25.96 16.19
CA TYR A 307 -1.37 -26.52 17.19
C TYR A 307 -2.01 -26.83 18.55
N ARG A 308 -3.33 -26.64 18.69
CA ARG A 308 -4.10 -27.07 19.86
C ARG A 308 -5.10 -28.14 19.46
N ASP A 309 -5.46 -28.99 20.41
CA ASP A 309 -6.25 -30.22 20.21
C ASP A 309 -7.56 -30.25 21.03
N ASN A 310 -7.90 -29.17 21.73
CA ASN A 310 -9.19 -29.06 22.42
C ASN A 310 -10.37 -29.15 21.42
N ASP A 311 -11.56 -29.52 21.92
CA ASP A 311 -12.75 -29.78 21.08
C ASP A 311 -13.08 -28.64 20.10
N ARG A 312 -13.00 -27.38 20.54
CA ARG A 312 -13.25 -26.21 19.70
C ARG A 312 -12.22 -26.08 18.57
N ASP A 313 -10.94 -26.11 18.92
CA ASP A 313 -9.84 -25.97 17.95
C ASP A 313 -9.82 -27.16 16.96
N SER A 314 -10.10 -28.38 17.43
CA SER A 314 -10.21 -29.58 16.61
C SER A 314 -11.37 -29.51 15.60
N LYS A 315 -12.53 -28.97 15.99
CA LYS A 315 -13.67 -28.75 15.07
C LYS A 315 -13.31 -27.78 13.94
N ILE A 316 -12.70 -26.64 14.28
CA ILE A 316 -12.28 -25.63 13.30
C ILE A 316 -11.21 -26.20 12.38
N TRP A 317 -10.23 -26.94 12.92
CA TRP A 317 -9.20 -27.62 12.12
C TRP A 317 -9.81 -28.59 11.10
N ASN A 318 -10.74 -29.44 11.54
CA ASN A 318 -11.39 -30.42 10.67
C ASN A 318 -12.22 -29.74 9.57
N ALA A 319 -12.96 -28.68 9.91
CA ALA A 319 -13.70 -27.89 8.93
C ALA A 319 -12.75 -27.28 7.87
N MET A 320 -11.64 -26.68 8.31
CA MET A 320 -10.62 -26.13 7.42
C MET A 320 -9.96 -27.17 6.52
N VAL A 321 -9.61 -28.34 7.07
CA VAL A 321 -9.05 -29.45 6.28
C VAL A 321 -10.07 -29.94 5.24
N SER A 322 -11.35 -30.04 5.60
CA SER A 322 -12.41 -30.46 4.67
C SER A 322 -12.58 -29.44 3.54
N LEU A 323 -12.68 -28.15 3.88
CA LEU A 323 -12.86 -27.07 2.90
C LEU A 323 -11.64 -26.90 2.00
N THR A 324 -10.42 -26.89 2.55
CA THR A 324 -9.19 -26.80 1.74
C THR A 324 -9.05 -27.97 0.77
N LYS A 325 -9.41 -29.19 1.19
CA LYS A 325 -9.47 -30.36 0.29
C LYS A 325 -10.54 -30.20 -0.79
N SER A 326 -11.73 -29.69 -0.46
CA SER A 326 -12.81 -29.51 -1.44
C SER A 326 -12.47 -28.45 -2.49
N ILE A 327 -11.56 -27.52 -2.20
CA ILE A 327 -11.01 -26.56 -3.16
C ILE A 327 -9.62 -26.97 -3.69
N CYS A 328 -9.24 -28.24 -3.56
CA CYS A 328 -8.00 -28.81 -4.10
C CYS A 328 -6.68 -28.23 -3.55
N TRP A 329 -6.71 -27.51 -2.42
CA TRP A 329 -5.50 -27.05 -1.77
C TRP A 329 -4.77 -28.20 -1.09
N LYS A 330 -3.44 -28.19 -1.15
CA LYS A 330 -2.58 -29.21 -0.55
C LYS A 330 -1.87 -28.65 0.67
N VAL A 331 -1.79 -29.43 1.74
CA VAL A 331 -0.86 -29.13 2.86
C VAL A 331 0.55 -29.49 2.38
N VAL A 332 1.43 -28.50 2.31
CA VAL A 332 2.84 -28.67 1.91
C VAL A 332 3.81 -28.60 3.07
N ALA A 333 3.40 -28.01 4.19
CA ALA A 333 4.10 -28.07 5.47
C ALA A 333 3.12 -27.92 6.63
N LYS A 334 3.36 -28.62 7.74
CA LYS A 334 2.72 -28.36 9.04
C LYS A 334 3.75 -28.62 10.12
N THR A 335 4.02 -27.65 10.95
CA THR A 335 5.09 -27.74 11.97
C THR A 335 4.81 -26.84 13.16
N VAL A 336 5.49 -27.12 14.27
CA VAL A 336 5.41 -26.39 15.54
C VAL A 336 6.83 -26.01 15.94
N ASP A 337 7.03 -24.75 16.31
CA ASP A 337 8.33 -24.27 16.78
C ASP A 337 8.56 -24.60 18.26
N SER A 338 9.75 -24.31 18.77
CA SER A 338 10.11 -24.54 20.17
C SER A 338 9.28 -23.72 21.18
N SER A 339 8.52 -22.72 20.72
CA SER A 339 7.63 -21.91 21.56
C SER A 339 6.24 -22.55 21.74
N GLY A 340 5.98 -23.66 21.04
CA GLY A 340 4.67 -24.29 20.97
C GLY A 340 3.70 -23.60 20.01
N ILE A 341 4.18 -22.66 19.19
CA ILE A 341 3.38 -22.02 18.14
C ILE A 341 3.58 -22.79 16.84
N GLY A 342 2.47 -23.22 16.25
CA GLY A 342 2.47 -23.92 14.98
C GLY A 342 1.96 -23.09 13.82
N LEU A 343 2.33 -23.54 12.62
CA LEU A 343 1.79 -23.08 11.35
C LEU A 343 1.52 -24.26 10.42
N VAL A 344 0.61 -24.04 9.49
CA VAL A 344 0.39 -24.89 8.33
C VAL A 344 0.55 -24.03 7.08
N ILE A 345 1.17 -24.60 6.05
CA ILE A 345 1.32 -23.97 4.75
C ILE A 345 0.51 -24.79 3.75
N TYR A 346 -0.49 -24.15 3.17
CA TYR A 346 -1.28 -24.69 2.07
C TYR A 346 -0.74 -24.17 0.75
N GLN A 347 -0.93 -24.95 -0.32
CA GLN A 347 -0.62 -24.54 -1.69
C GLN A 347 -1.86 -24.65 -2.57
N LYS A 348 -2.19 -23.55 -3.26
CA LYS A 348 -3.25 -23.51 -4.29
C LYS A 348 -2.84 -24.36 -5.50
N PRO A 349 -3.73 -25.13 -6.14
CA PRO A 349 -3.37 -25.89 -7.34
C PRO A 349 -2.85 -24.98 -8.45
N THR A 350 -1.96 -25.52 -9.28
CA THR A 350 -1.42 -24.80 -10.44
C THR A 350 -2.35 -24.84 -11.64
N SER A 351 -3.23 -25.84 -11.75
CA SER A 351 -4.16 -26.03 -12.88
C SER A 351 -5.58 -26.41 -12.43
N GLU A 352 -6.55 -26.20 -13.32
CA GLU A 352 -7.96 -26.56 -13.07
C GLU A 352 -8.24 -28.06 -13.06
N SER A 353 -7.28 -28.89 -13.47
CA SER A 353 -7.45 -30.34 -13.60
C SER A 353 -8.01 -31.01 -12.34
N CYS A 354 -7.68 -30.48 -11.16
CA CYS A 354 -8.23 -30.97 -9.90
C CYS A 354 -9.70 -30.58 -9.70
N TYR A 355 -10.09 -29.34 -10.03
CA TYR A 355 -11.44 -28.84 -9.81
C TYR A 355 -12.49 -29.67 -10.55
N SER A 356 -12.20 -30.01 -11.82
CA SER A 356 -13.11 -30.82 -12.66
C SER A 356 -13.18 -32.29 -12.22
N LYS A 357 -12.16 -32.80 -11.53
CA LYS A 357 -12.08 -34.20 -11.08
C LYS A 357 -12.64 -34.44 -9.67
N ARG A 358 -13.13 -33.40 -8.99
CA ARG A 358 -13.72 -33.52 -7.65
C ARG A 358 -14.97 -34.39 -7.71
N SER A 359 -15.08 -35.34 -6.78
CA SER A 359 -16.22 -36.24 -6.62
C SER A 359 -17.52 -35.49 -6.34
N THR A 360 -17.43 -34.35 -5.65
CA THR A 360 -18.56 -33.48 -5.34
C THR A 360 -18.20 -32.07 -5.77
N GLN A 361 -19.07 -31.44 -6.56
CA GLN A 361 -18.90 -30.06 -7.02
C GLN A 361 -19.45 -29.07 -6.00
N ASP A 362 -19.02 -29.22 -4.74
CA ASP A 362 -19.40 -28.35 -3.63
C ASP A 362 -18.13 -27.86 -2.90
N PRO A 363 -17.78 -26.56 -2.95
CA PRO A 363 -18.49 -25.51 -3.69
C PRO A 363 -18.33 -25.67 -5.23
N PRO A 364 -19.28 -25.20 -6.05
CA PRO A 364 -19.23 -25.31 -7.50
C PRO A 364 -18.16 -24.41 -8.12
N LEU A 365 -17.81 -24.61 -9.39
CA LEU A 365 -17.02 -23.66 -10.18
C LEU A 365 -17.88 -22.45 -10.57
N CYS A 366 -17.28 -21.26 -10.61
CA CYS A 366 -18.00 -20.06 -11.06
C CYS A 366 -18.33 -20.14 -12.57
N VAL A 367 -19.58 -19.79 -12.94
CA VAL A 367 -20.10 -19.98 -14.31
C VAL A 367 -19.52 -18.99 -15.32
N LYS A 368 -19.26 -17.74 -14.92
CA LYS A 368 -18.70 -16.67 -15.77
C LYS A 368 -17.34 -16.20 -15.25
N GLU A 369 -16.41 -15.95 -16.16
CA GLU A 369 -15.29 -15.04 -15.91
C GLU A 369 -15.83 -13.62 -16.06
N GLU A 370 -16.20 -13.00 -14.96
CA GLU A 370 -16.70 -11.62 -15.00
C GLU A 370 -15.56 -10.63 -15.08
N ALA A 371 -15.81 -9.51 -15.77
CA ALA A 371 -14.89 -8.41 -15.92
C ALA A 371 -14.30 -8.01 -14.56
N ASN A 372 -12.98 -7.88 -14.54
CA ASN A 372 -12.23 -7.51 -13.35
C ASN A 372 -12.60 -6.10 -12.89
N ALA A 373 -13.54 -6.02 -11.95
CA ALA A 373 -13.64 -4.92 -10.99
C ALA A 373 -14.32 -5.46 -9.73
N SER A 374 -13.52 -5.80 -8.71
CA SER A 374 -14.02 -6.26 -7.40
C SER A 374 -14.59 -5.11 -6.53
N TRP A 375 -15.13 -4.05 -7.15
CA TRP A 375 -15.67 -2.89 -6.44
C TRP A 375 -17.12 -3.14 -6.02
N TYR A 376 -17.40 -3.16 -4.71
CA TYR A 376 -18.69 -3.55 -4.12
C TYR A 376 -19.25 -4.92 -4.57
N ALA A 377 -18.40 -5.78 -5.14
CA ALA A 377 -18.79 -7.10 -5.60
C ALA A 377 -19.03 -8.03 -4.39
N PRO A 378 -20.19 -8.73 -4.30
CA PRO A 378 -20.44 -9.67 -3.21
C PRO A 378 -19.45 -10.85 -3.18
N LEU A 379 -19.20 -11.39 -2.00
CA LEU A 379 -18.45 -12.64 -1.83
C LEU A 379 -19.14 -13.78 -2.56
N ARG A 380 -18.34 -14.56 -3.30
CA ARG A 380 -18.82 -15.68 -4.11
C ARG A 380 -18.82 -16.98 -3.31
N GLN A 381 -19.83 -17.81 -3.55
CA GLN A 381 -19.91 -19.18 -3.04
C GLN A 381 -19.50 -20.19 -4.14
N CYS A 382 -18.49 -19.86 -4.93
CA CYS A 382 -17.96 -20.71 -5.98
C CYS A 382 -16.44 -20.55 -6.09
N ILE A 383 -15.78 -21.59 -6.61
CA ILE A 383 -14.35 -21.59 -6.87
C ILE A 383 -14.08 -20.79 -8.14
N SER A 384 -13.23 -19.77 -8.01
CA SER A 384 -12.74 -19.00 -9.14
C SER A 384 -11.87 -19.86 -10.06
N LYS A 385 -12.10 -19.73 -11.36
CA LYS A 385 -11.36 -20.44 -12.41
C LYS A 385 -9.87 -20.08 -12.38
N ILE A 386 -9.01 -21.05 -12.71
CA ILE A 386 -7.59 -20.82 -12.92
C ILE A 386 -7.39 -20.52 -14.41
N PRO A 387 -6.79 -19.39 -14.78
CA PRO A 387 -6.55 -19.06 -16.18
C PRO A 387 -5.76 -20.17 -16.90
N SER A 388 -6.16 -20.47 -18.13
CA SER A 388 -5.51 -21.49 -18.98
C SER A 388 -4.42 -20.87 -19.87
N GLY A 389 -3.42 -21.68 -20.28
CA GLY A 389 -2.38 -21.26 -21.24
C GLY A 389 -1.24 -20.43 -20.63
N ASN A 390 -0.64 -19.52 -21.40
CA ASN A 390 0.47 -18.66 -20.93
C ASN A 390 0.07 -17.68 -19.81
N VAL A 391 -1.23 -17.49 -19.54
CA VAL A 391 -1.74 -16.74 -18.37
C VAL A 391 -1.39 -17.46 -17.05
N GLN A 392 -1.25 -18.78 -17.09
CA GLN A 392 -0.98 -19.67 -15.96
C GLN A 392 0.46 -19.56 -15.44
N SER A 393 1.38 -18.97 -16.21
CA SER A 393 2.78 -18.85 -15.81
C SER A 393 2.92 -17.96 -14.57
N TRP A 394 3.78 -18.38 -13.66
CA TRP A 394 4.23 -17.50 -12.58
C TRP A 394 4.92 -16.27 -13.18
N PRO A 395 4.83 -15.10 -12.54
CA PRO A 395 5.65 -13.96 -12.92
C PRO A 395 7.13 -14.35 -12.92
N GLU A 396 7.92 -13.61 -13.71
CA GLU A 396 9.38 -13.68 -13.65
C GLU A 396 9.89 -13.49 -12.20
N LEU A 397 11.08 -14.00 -11.93
CA LEU A 397 11.68 -13.79 -10.61
C LEU A 397 12.01 -12.30 -10.41
N TRP A 398 11.90 -11.83 -9.17
CA TRP A 398 12.37 -10.49 -8.81
C TRP A 398 13.90 -10.39 -9.02
N PRO A 399 14.44 -9.27 -9.56
CA PRO A 399 13.76 -8.03 -9.95
C PRO A 399 13.27 -7.97 -11.39
N LYS A 400 13.50 -9.01 -12.21
CA LYS A 400 13.13 -9.01 -13.65
C LYS A 400 11.65 -8.75 -13.88
N ARG A 401 10.77 -9.20 -12.98
CA ARG A 401 9.32 -8.96 -13.10
C ARG A 401 8.92 -7.49 -13.18
N LEU A 402 9.71 -6.57 -12.63
CA LEU A 402 9.38 -5.13 -12.63
C LEU A 402 9.19 -4.54 -14.04
N VAL A 403 9.93 -5.08 -15.01
CA VAL A 403 9.94 -4.63 -16.41
C VAL A 403 9.45 -5.70 -17.39
N SER A 404 8.94 -6.82 -16.88
CA SER A 404 8.34 -7.88 -17.70
C SER A 404 6.82 -7.78 -17.65
N VAL A 405 6.15 -8.07 -18.76
CA VAL A 405 4.69 -8.18 -18.80
C VAL A 405 4.26 -9.51 -19.41
N LYS A 406 3.15 -10.05 -18.92
CA LYS A 406 2.55 -11.25 -19.52
C LYS A 406 1.96 -10.89 -20.90
N PRO A 407 2.36 -11.56 -21.99
CA PRO A 407 1.96 -11.18 -23.36
C PRO A 407 0.45 -11.19 -23.64
N GLN A 408 -0.35 -11.81 -22.78
CA GLN A 408 -1.81 -11.93 -22.93
C GLN A 408 -2.61 -10.89 -22.13
N SER A 409 -1.97 -10.14 -21.22
CA SER A 409 -2.63 -9.12 -20.41
C SER A 409 -2.66 -7.76 -21.12
N ILE A 410 -1.62 -7.46 -21.89
CA ILE A 410 -1.46 -6.23 -22.67
C ILE A 410 -0.37 -6.42 -23.72
N SER A 411 -0.38 -5.61 -24.79
CA SER A 411 0.72 -5.50 -25.73
C SER A 411 2.04 -5.18 -25.01
N VAL A 412 3.05 -6.02 -25.23
CA VAL A 412 4.42 -5.86 -24.69
C VAL A 412 4.99 -4.49 -25.07
N GLU A 413 4.72 -4.03 -26.28
CA GLU A 413 5.18 -2.74 -26.79
C GLU A 413 4.56 -1.56 -26.03
N THR A 414 3.26 -1.63 -25.75
CA THR A 414 2.56 -0.58 -24.98
C THR A 414 3.11 -0.48 -23.56
N PHE A 415 3.32 -1.63 -22.91
CA PHE A 415 3.89 -1.69 -21.57
C PHE A 415 5.33 -1.16 -21.51
N LYS A 416 6.15 -1.51 -22.49
CA LYS A 416 7.53 -1.04 -22.59
C LYS A 416 7.59 0.47 -22.77
N LYS A 417 6.80 1.01 -23.69
CA LYS A 417 6.67 2.47 -23.91
C LYS A 417 6.23 3.21 -22.65
N ASP A 418 5.26 2.69 -21.91
CA ASP A 418 4.83 3.27 -20.63
C ASP A 418 5.98 3.28 -19.61
N THR A 419 6.69 2.16 -19.46
CA THR A 419 7.82 2.05 -18.53
C THR A 419 8.95 3.01 -18.88
N GLU A 420 9.33 3.11 -20.15
CA GLU A 420 10.36 4.04 -20.64
C GLU A 420 9.94 5.50 -20.44
N LYS A 421 8.69 5.83 -20.77
CA LYS A 421 8.12 7.16 -20.57
C LYS A 421 8.17 7.57 -19.09
N TRP A 422 7.69 6.73 -18.18
CA TRP A 422 7.70 7.05 -16.75
C TRP A 422 9.11 7.14 -16.19
N SER A 423 10.02 6.26 -16.61
CA SER A 423 11.43 6.34 -16.22
C SER A 423 12.04 7.69 -16.62
N ALA A 424 11.81 8.14 -17.86
CA ALA A 424 12.32 9.41 -18.36
C ALA A 424 11.69 10.61 -17.63
N ILE A 425 10.37 10.66 -17.51
CA ILE A 425 9.66 11.79 -16.90
C ILE A 425 9.98 11.88 -15.40
N VAL A 426 10.01 10.76 -14.67
CA VAL A 426 10.34 10.78 -13.24
C VAL A 426 11.75 11.32 -13.04
N SER A 427 12.72 10.83 -13.82
CA SER A 427 14.10 11.32 -13.74
C SER A 427 14.20 12.81 -14.06
N ASP A 428 13.70 13.26 -15.22
CA ASP A 428 13.90 14.62 -15.72
C ASP A 428 13.03 15.68 -15.01
N VAL A 429 11.81 15.33 -14.63
CA VAL A 429 10.84 16.30 -14.10
C VAL A 429 10.70 16.14 -12.60
N TYR A 430 10.29 14.96 -12.14
CA TYR A 430 9.90 14.75 -10.75
C TYR A 430 11.07 14.87 -9.78
N LEU A 431 12.23 14.33 -10.16
CA LEU A 431 13.41 14.31 -9.29
C LEU A 431 14.28 15.56 -9.41
N GLU A 432 14.42 16.11 -10.62
CA GLU A 432 15.35 17.23 -10.89
C GLU A 432 14.69 18.62 -10.82
N ARG A 433 13.42 18.75 -11.19
CA ARG A 433 12.77 20.08 -11.39
C ARG A 433 11.72 20.43 -10.34
N LEU A 434 10.90 19.47 -9.93
CA LEU A 434 9.84 19.72 -8.96
C LEU A 434 10.43 19.94 -7.55
N ALA A 435 9.94 20.94 -6.82
CA ALA A 435 10.41 21.23 -5.46
C ALA A 435 9.81 20.26 -4.42
N VAL A 436 10.02 18.96 -4.61
CA VAL A 436 9.65 17.90 -3.68
C VAL A 436 10.89 17.48 -2.91
N ASN A 437 10.84 17.53 -1.58
CA ASN A 437 11.90 16.96 -0.76
C ASN A 437 11.74 15.43 -0.69
N TRP A 438 12.29 14.72 -1.68
CA TRP A 438 12.19 13.26 -1.76
C TRP A 438 12.82 12.51 -0.57
N SER A 439 13.68 13.17 0.23
CA SER A 439 14.24 12.55 1.46
C SER A 439 13.21 12.45 2.60
N SER A 440 12.15 13.27 2.57
CA SER A 440 11.06 13.23 3.55
C SER A 440 9.84 12.43 3.08
N VAL A 441 9.88 11.82 1.89
CA VAL A 441 8.75 11.10 1.30
C VAL A 441 8.92 9.60 1.51
N ARG A 442 7.93 8.95 2.13
CA ARG A 442 7.90 7.51 2.39
C ARG A 442 6.62 6.85 1.86
N ASN A 443 5.46 7.38 2.22
CA ASN A 443 4.15 6.87 1.83
C ASN A 443 3.66 7.65 0.60
N VAL A 444 3.66 7.02 -0.57
CA VAL A 444 3.22 7.65 -1.82
C VAL A 444 1.94 6.98 -2.31
N MET A 445 1.07 7.75 -2.95
CA MET A 445 -0.07 7.21 -3.69
C MET A 445 -0.06 7.75 -5.10
N ASP A 446 -0.25 6.83 -6.05
CA ASP A 446 -0.54 7.18 -7.44
C ASP A 446 -2.04 7.00 -7.66
N MET A 447 -2.74 8.11 -7.87
CA MET A 447 -4.20 8.16 -7.95
C MET A 447 -4.74 7.51 -9.23
N ASN A 448 -3.90 7.41 -10.27
CA ASN A 448 -4.24 6.83 -11.57
C ASN A 448 -3.03 6.08 -12.14
N ALA A 449 -2.77 4.88 -11.61
CA ALA A 449 -1.48 4.22 -11.79
C ALA A 449 -1.27 3.57 -13.16
N GLY A 450 -2.34 3.29 -13.92
CA GLY A 450 -2.25 2.53 -15.18
C GLY A 450 -1.47 1.22 -14.98
N PHE A 451 -0.32 1.07 -15.64
CA PHE A 451 0.52 -0.14 -15.48
C PHE A 451 1.51 -0.06 -14.30
N GLY A 452 1.42 0.96 -13.44
CA GLY A 452 2.34 1.17 -12.31
C GLY A 452 3.72 1.70 -12.72
N GLY A 453 3.81 2.38 -13.86
CA GLY A 453 5.08 2.89 -14.39
C GLY A 453 5.74 3.94 -13.49
N PHE A 454 4.95 4.83 -12.88
CA PHE A 454 5.45 5.80 -11.90
C PHE A 454 6.11 5.12 -10.69
N ALA A 455 5.43 4.14 -10.09
CA ALA A 455 5.98 3.36 -8.99
C ALA A 455 7.22 2.56 -9.38
N ALA A 456 7.24 1.99 -10.59
CA ALA A 456 8.40 1.27 -11.10
C ALA A 456 9.63 2.18 -11.28
N ALA A 457 9.44 3.41 -11.74
CA ALA A 457 10.51 4.39 -11.87
C ALA A 457 11.09 4.84 -10.52
N LEU A 458 10.31 4.74 -9.43
CA LEU A 458 10.72 5.10 -8.07
C LEU A 458 11.24 3.91 -7.24
N ILE A 459 11.37 2.71 -7.83
CA ILE A 459 11.62 1.47 -7.08
C ILE A 459 12.89 1.49 -6.21
N ASN A 460 13.91 2.25 -6.62
CA ASN A 460 15.20 2.33 -5.91
C ASN A 460 15.21 3.37 -4.79
N ARG A 461 14.08 4.05 -4.54
CA ARG A 461 13.93 4.96 -3.40
C ARG A 461 13.35 4.20 -2.20
N PRO A 462 13.68 4.59 -0.96
CA PRO A 462 13.16 3.96 0.25
C PRO A 462 11.71 4.39 0.53
N LEU A 463 10.83 4.28 -0.47
CA LEU A 463 9.41 4.62 -0.41
C LEU A 463 8.56 3.44 -0.89
N TRP A 464 7.26 3.51 -0.68
CA TRP A 464 6.31 2.59 -1.30
C TRP A 464 5.17 3.39 -1.95
N VAL A 465 4.58 2.81 -2.99
CA VAL A 465 3.49 3.44 -3.74
C VAL A 465 2.23 2.59 -3.63
N MET A 466 1.14 3.18 -3.12
CA MET A 466 -0.20 2.67 -3.31
C MET A 466 -0.63 3.01 -4.74
N ASN A 467 -0.65 2.01 -5.62
CA ASN A 467 -1.08 2.19 -7.01
C ASN A 467 -2.61 2.06 -7.09
N VAL A 468 -3.31 3.14 -7.36
CA VAL A 468 -4.77 3.13 -7.48
C VAL A 468 -5.17 2.98 -8.94
N ILE A 469 -6.05 2.02 -9.23
CA ILE A 469 -6.75 1.92 -10.51
C ILE A 469 -8.18 2.40 -10.31
N PRO A 470 -8.54 3.59 -10.84
CA PRO A 470 -9.91 4.08 -10.74
C PRO A 470 -10.90 3.10 -11.39
N VAL A 471 -12.07 2.94 -10.78
CA VAL A 471 -13.09 1.96 -11.23
C VAL A 471 -13.67 2.24 -12.62
N ASP A 472 -13.51 3.46 -13.10
CA ASP A 472 -13.95 3.95 -14.41
C ASP A 472 -12.82 4.01 -15.45
N LYS A 473 -11.62 3.54 -15.10
CA LYS A 473 -10.48 3.43 -16.02
C LYS A 473 -10.24 1.96 -16.41
N PRO A 474 -9.47 1.68 -17.47
CA PRO A 474 -9.17 0.30 -17.87
C PRO A 474 -8.55 -0.51 -16.72
N ASP A 475 -9.09 -1.71 -16.50
CA ASP A 475 -8.56 -2.60 -15.47
C ASP A 475 -7.13 -3.04 -15.82
N THR A 476 -6.21 -2.53 -15.03
CA THR A 476 -4.76 -2.75 -15.18
C THR A 476 -4.12 -3.16 -13.86
N LEU A 477 -4.93 -3.38 -12.81
CA LEU A 477 -4.40 -3.66 -11.48
C LEU A 477 -3.68 -5.00 -11.43
N SER A 478 -4.16 -6.00 -12.17
CA SER A 478 -3.47 -7.28 -12.33
C SER A 478 -2.05 -7.13 -12.89
N VAL A 479 -1.84 -6.19 -13.82
CA VAL A 479 -0.52 -5.86 -14.38
C VAL A 479 0.40 -5.26 -13.31
N VAL A 480 -0.11 -4.34 -12.49
CA VAL A 480 0.65 -3.76 -11.35
C VAL A 480 1.15 -4.87 -10.41
N PHE A 481 0.29 -5.81 -10.06
CA PHE A 481 0.66 -6.96 -9.23
C PHE A 481 1.65 -7.90 -9.93
N ASP A 482 1.48 -8.18 -11.25
CA ASP A 482 2.43 -8.97 -12.03
C ASP A 482 3.85 -8.36 -12.02
N ARG A 483 3.97 -7.03 -12.04
CA ARG A 483 5.26 -6.32 -11.89
C ARG A 483 5.92 -6.47 -10.53
N GLY A 484 5.23 -7.01 -9.53
CA GLY A 484 5.75 -7.11 -8.16
C GLY A 484 5.52 -5.86 -7.32
N LEU A 485 4.48 -5.08 -7.66
CA LEU A 485 4.01 -3.90 -6.95
C LEU A 485 2.66 -4.19 -6.26
N ILE A 486 2.15 -3.23 -5.48
CA ILE A 486 0.86 -3.33 -4.77
C ILE A 486 -0.08 -2.21 -5.20
N GLY A 487 -1.38 -2.45 -5.10
CA GLY A 487 -2.39 -1.45 -5.43
C GLY A 487 -3.80 -1.88 -5.06
N VAL A 488 -4.77 -1.01 -5.34
CA VAL A 488 -6.21 -1.21 -5.05
C VAL A 488 -7.08 -0.63 -6.17
N TYR A 489 -8.28 -1.18 -6.32
CA TYR A 489 -9.36 -0.47 -7.00
C TYR A 489 -9.96 0.59 -6.08
N HIS A 490 -10.35 1.74 -6.63
CA HIS A 490 -11.03 2.79 -5.87
C HIS A 490 -11.90 3.67 -6.76
N ASP A 491 -13.08 4.06 -6.27
CA ASP A 491 -13.85 5.17 -6.85
C ASP A 491 -13.50 6.47 -6.12
N TRP A 492 -12.86 7.41 -6.83
CA TRP A 492 -12.45 8.71 -6.29
C TRP A 492 -13.61 9.68 -6.03
N CYS A 493 -14.84 9.31 -6.39
CA CYS A 493 -16.05 10.02 -5.95
C CYS A 493 -16.48 9.65 -4.51
N GLU A 494 -15.83 8.65 -3.91
CA GLU A 494 -16.00 8.25 -2.52
C GLU A 494 -14.70 8.41 -1.72
N SER A 495 -14.78 8.52 -0.40
CA SER A 495 -13.57 8.55 0.44
C SER A 495 -12.82 7.22 0.45
N LEU A 496 -11.49 7.27 0.46
CA LEU A 496 -10.62 6.10 0.49
C LEU A 496 -10.59 5.43 1.88
N ASN A 497 -10.45 4.10 1.90
CA ASN A 497 -10.27 3.28 3.10
C ASN A 497 -8.88 3.45 3.75
N THR A 498 -8.57 4.66 4.19
CA THR A 498 -7.32 4.99 4.88
C THR A 498 -7.57 5.98 6.00
N TYR A 499 -6.73 5.96 7.02
CA TYR A 499 -6.74 7.00 8.05
C TYR A 499 -6.37 8.36 7.45
N PRO A 500 -6.87 9.47 8.03
CA PRO A 500 -6.40 10.80 7.68
C PRO A 500 -4.88 10.92 7.86
N ARG A 501 -4.24 11.83 7.11
CA ARG A 501 -2.80 12.14 7.22
C ARG A 501 -1.93 10.87 7.06
N THR A 502 -2.18 10.09 6.01
CA THR A 502 -1.45 8.85 5.73
C THR A 502 -0.28 9.04 4.79
N TYR A 503 -0.47 9.81 3.72
CA TYR A 503 0.48 9.90 2.60
C TYR A 503 1.32 11.16 2.66
N ASP A 504 2.60 11.02 2.35
CA ASP A 504 3.55 12.11 2.21
C ASP A 504 3.44 12.75 0.81
N LEU A 505 3.00 11.98 -0.20
CA LEU A 505 2.84 12.47 -1.57
C LEU A 505 1.63 11.85 -2.30
N LEU A 506 0.71 12.73 -2.69
CA LEU A 506 -0.28 12.66 -3.77
C LEU A 506 0.33 12.72 -5.17
N HIS A 507 0.20 11.70 -6.03
CA HIS A 507 0.49 11.84 -7.46
C HIS A 507 -0.76 11.63 -8.31
N SER A 508 -1.00 12.52 -9.27
CA SER A 508 -2.07 12.39 -10.27
C SER A 508 -1.60 12.86 -11.64
N SER A 509 -1.90 12.09 -12.69
CA SER A 509 -1.55 12.43 -14.07
C SER A 509 -2.75 12.24 -14.99
N PHE A 510 -3.19 13.34 -15.62
CA PHE A 510 -4.32 13.45 -16.55
C PHE A 510 -5.55 12.69 -16.05
N PHE A 511 -5.98 13.03 -14.83
CA PHE A 511 -7.04 12.30 -14.13
C PHE A 511 -8.06 13.21 -13.47
N LEU A 512 -7.63 14.29 -12.81
CA LEU A 512 -8.55 15.13 -12.05
C LEU A 512 -9.49 15.90 -12.97
N GLY A 513 -9.02 16.31 -14.15
CA GLY A 513 -9.87 16.94 -15.17
C GLY A 513 -11.04 16.05 -15.58
N ASP A 514 -10.74 14.79 -15.93
CA ASP A 514 -11.76 13.79 -16.30
C ASP A 514 -12.73 13.49 -15.14
N LEU A 515 -12.20 13.39 -13.91
CA LEU A 515 -12.98 13.03 -12.73
C LEU A 515 -14.09 14.04 -12.43
N THR A 516 -13.88 15.32 -12.79
CA THR A 516 -14.88 16.39 -12.58
C THR A 516 -16.21 16.15 -13.30
N GLN A 517 -16.23 15.26 -14.30
CA GLN A 517 -17.45 14.86 -15.01
C GLN A 517 -18.34 13.89 -14.19
N ARG A 518 -17.78 13.25 -13.16
CA ARG A 518 -18.48 12.26 -12.31
C ARG A 518 -18.83 12.80 -10.93
N CYS A 519 -17.96 13.62 -10.35
CA CYS A 519 -18.17 14.19 -9.01
C CYS A 519 -17.49 15.55 -8.83
N ASP A 520 -17.92 16.25 -7.80
CA ASP A 520 -17.45 17.60 -7.48
C ASP A 520 -15.99 17.59 -7.03
N ILE A 521 -15.14 18.35 -7.75
CA ILE A 521 -13.71 18.48 -7.44
C ILE A 521 -13.45 19.02 -6.03
N VAL A 522 -14.38 19.78 -5.44
CA VAL A 522 -14.26 20.25 -4.05
C VAL A 522 -14.32 19.07 -3.06
N GLN A 523 -15.15 18.06 -3.33
CA GLN A 523 -15.19 16.83 -2.52
C GLN A 523 -13.90 16.03 -2.66
N VAL A 524 -13.36 15.93 -3.89
CA VAL A 524 -12.08 15.28 -4.15
C VAL A 524 -10.94 16.02 -3.44
N ALA A 525 -10.94 17.36 -3.47
CA ALA A 525 -9.95 18.17 -2.75
C ALA A 525 -10.05 17.99 -1.22
N ALA A 526 -11.26 17.86 -0.67
CA ALA A 526 -11.45 17.54 0.74
C ALA A 526 -10.86 16.16 1.10
N GLU A 527 -11.03 15.16 0.23
CA GLU A 527 -10.45 13.83 0.40
C GLU A 527 -8.92 13.85 0.28
N ILE A 528 -8.37 14.57 -0.71
CA ILE A 528 -6.92 14.80 -0.83
C ILE A 528 -6.38 15.46 0.44
N ASP A 529 -7.04 16.50 0.94
CA ASP A 529 -6.64 17.12 2.22
C ASP A 529 -6.73 16.12 3.36
N ARG A 530 -7.80 15.33 3.46
CA ARG A 530 -7.93 14.34 4.53
C ARG A 530 -6.75 13.37 4.56
N ILE A 531 -6.34 12.81 3.43
CA ILE A 531 -5.35 11.72 3.38
C ILE A 531 -3.90 12.20 3.30
N VAL A 532 -3.63 13.43 2.85
CA VAL A 532 -2.28 14.00 2.81
C VAL A 532 -1.86 14.49 4.19
N ARG A 533 -0.65 14.11 4.61
CA ARG A 533 -0.01 14.58 5.84
C ARG A 533 0.25 16.07 5.79
N PRO A 534 0.14 16.81 6.91
CA PRO A 534 0.69 18.15 6.99
C PRO A 534 2.16 18.16 6.56
N ASN A 535 2.57 19.19 5.82
CA ASN A 535 3.84 19.30 5.09
C ASN A 535 4.06 18.32 3.94
N GLY A 536 3.11 17.43 3.66
CA GLY A 536 3.10 16.54 2.50
C GLY A 536 2.79 17.28 1.19
N TYR A 537 2.89 16.54 0.10
CA TYR A 537 2.85 17.06 -1.26
C TYR A 537 1.64 16.53 -2.03
N LEU A 538 1.14 17.35 -2.94
CA LEU A 538 0.31 16.93 -4.06
C LEU A 538 1.03 17.33 -5.34
N VAL A 539 1.25 16.38 -6.24
CA VAL A 539 1.84 16.59 -7.56
C VAL A 539 0.81 16.20 -8.60
N VAL A 540 0.34 17.18 -9.37
CA VAL A 540 -0.67 16.98 -10.41
C VAL A 540 -0.09 17.36 -11.75
N GLN A 541 -0.16 16.44 -12.71
CA GLN A 541 0.05 16.70 -14.12
C GLN A 541 -1.32 16.73 -14.80
N ASP A 542 -1.79 17.89 -15.28
CA ASP A 542 -3.09 17.99 -15.96
C ASP A 542 -3.13 19.20 -16.91
N ASN A 543 -4.27 19.45 -17.55
CA ASN A 543 -4.49 20.66 -18.33
C ASN A 543 -4.56 21.91 -17.43
N MET A 544 -4.28 23.08 -18.01
CA MET A 544 -4.19 24.34 -17.26
C MET A 544 -5.52 24.82 -16.66
N GLU A 545 -6.65 24.45 -17.24
CA GLU A 545 -7.98 24.77 -16.68
C GLU A 545 -8.17 24.03 -15.35
N THR A 546 -7.89 22.74 -15.33
CA THR A 546 -7.94 21.89 -14.13
C THR A 546 -6.94 22.36 -13.08
N ILE A 547 -5.71 22.68 -13.49
CA ILE A 547 -4.66 23.18 -12.60
C ILE A 547 -5.08 24.48 -11.92
N LYS A 548 -5.62 25.45 -12.66
CA LYS A 548 -6.07 26.74 -12.09
C LYS A 548 -7.24 26.56 -11.13
N LYS A 549 -8.21 25.71 -11.47
CA LYS A 549 -9.34 25.38 -10.59
C LYS A 549 -8.85 24.75 -9.29
N LEU A 550 -7.93 23.79 -9.39
CA LEU A 550 -7.36 23.13 -8.22
C LEU A 550 -6.48 24.08 -7.38
N GLU A 551 -5.68 24.94 -8.02
CA GLU A 551 -4.89 25.96 -7.35
C GLU A 551 -5.75 26.90 -6.50
N HIS A 552 -6.88 27.36 -7.03
CA HIS A 552 -7.85 28.17 -6.29
C HIS A 552 -8.40 27.43 -5.05
N ILE A 553 -8.82 26.18 -5.21
CA ILE A 553 -9.33 25.36 -4.11
C ILE A 553 -8.25 25.12 -3.05
N LEU A 554 -7.04 24.74 -3.45
CA LEU A 554 -5.91 24.54 -2.54
C LEU A 554 -5.51 25.83 -1.82
N GLY A 555 -5.62 26.98 -2.49
CA GLY A 555 -5.43 28.30 -1.88
C GLY A 555 -6.41 28.55 -0.74
N SER A 556 -7.70 28.22 -0.92
CA SER A 556 -8.72 28.31 0.15
C SER A 556 -8.46 27.37 1.34
N LEU A 557 -7.67 26.31 1.13
CA LEU A 557 -7.20 25.39 2.17
C LEU A 557 -5.86 25.83 2.79
N HIS A 558 -5.32 26.99 2.40
CA HIS A 558 -4.01 27.49 2.82
C HIS A 558 -2.84 26.56 2.46
N TRP A 559 -2.94 25.84 1.34
CA TRP A 559 -1.80 25.13 0.77
C TRP A 559 -0.93 26.11 -0.02
N SER A 560 0.38 25.91 0.01
CA SER A 560 1.28 26.63 -0.90
C SER A 560 1.35 25.89 -2.23
N THR A 561 1.14 26.58 -3.34
CA THR A 561 1.17 26.00 -4.69
C THR A 561 2.30 26.58 -5.52
N LYS A 562 2.79 25.80 -6.48
CA LYS A 562 3.69 26.27 -7.53
C LYS A 562 3.44 25.50 -8.82
N ILE A 563 3.29 26.22 -9.92
CA ILE A 563 3.11 25.65 -11.26
C ILE A 563 4.48 25.58 -11.96
N TYR A 564 4.72 24.48 -12.66
CA TYR A 564 5.93 24.19 -13.42
C TYR A 564 5.56 23.83 -14.85
N GLN A 565 6.24 24.48 -15.81
CA GLN A 565 6.13 24.19 -17.24
C GLN A 565 4.67 24.16 -17.76
N ASP A 566 3.81 25.00 -17.18
CA ASP A 566 2.37 25.11 -17.52
C ASP A 566 1.64 23.77 -17.63
N ARG A 567 2.05 22.80 -16.80
CA ARG A 567 1.54 21.43 -16.87
C ARG A 567 1.62 20.65 -15.56
N PHE A 568 2.46 21.08 -14.63
CA PHE A 568 2.59 20.43 -13.32
C PHE A 568 2.26 21.42 -12.21
N LEU A 569 1.34 21.05 -11.34
CA LEU A 569 1.06 21.74 -10.08
C LEU A 569 1.71 20.96 -8.94
N VAL A 570 2.53 21.64 -8.13
CA VAL A 570 3.01 21.12 -6.86
C VAL A 570 2.35 21.91 -5.74
N GLY A 571 1.47 21.25 -5.00
CA GLY A 571 0.90 21.76 -3.76
C GLY A 571 1.64 21.19 -2.55
N ARG A 572 1.83 22.01 -1.52
CA ARG A 572 2.35 21.57 -0.22
C ARG A 572 1.38 21.97 0.88
N LYS A 573 0.96 20.97 1.66
CA LYS A 573 -0.07 21.14 2.69
C LYS A 573 0.48 21.84 3.93
N GLY A 574 -0.23 22.85 4.42
CA GLY A 574 0.06 23.51 5.69
C GLY A 574 -0.49 22.79 6.92
N LEU A 575 -0.43 23.45 8.07
CA LEU A 575 -1.06 23.01 9.33
C LEU A 575 -2.43 23.67 9.57
N TRP A 576 -2.86 24.56 8.66
CA TRP A 576 -4.06 25.34 8.84
C TRP A 576 -5.32 24.46 8.93
N ARG A 577 -6.22 24.87 9.82
CA ARG A 577 -7.57 24.33 9.99
C ARG A 577 -8.51 25.49 10.36
N PRO A 578 -9.79 25.44 9.95
CA PRO A 578 -10.77 26.41 10.39
C PRO A 578 -10.92 26.37 11.92
N ALA A 579 -11.25 27.51 12.52
CA ALA A 579 -11.45 27.60 13.96
C ALA A 579 -12.54 26.61 14.40
N LYS A 580 -12.32 25.92 15.52
CA LYS A 580 -13.37 25.10 16.15
C LYS A 580 -14.56 26.04 16.42
N PRO A 581 -15.79 25.69 16.01
CA PRO A 581 -16.96 26.44 16.46
C PRO A 581 -16.91 26.51 17.99
N GLU A 582 -17.07 27.71 18.56
CA GLU A 582 -17.29 27.83 19.99
C GLU A 582 -18.53 27.00 20.34
N LEU A 583 -18.35 26.06 21.27
CA LEU A 583 -19.36 25.08 21.67
C LEU A 583 -20.48 25.72 22.50
#